data_AF-A0A4U2XZN6-F1
#
_entry.id   AF-A0A4U2XZN6-F1
#
_cell.length_a   1.000
_cell.length_b   1.000
_cell.length_c   1.000
_cell.angle_alpha   90.00
_cell.angle_beta   90.00
_cell.angle_gamma   90.00
#
_symmetry.space_group_name_H-M   'P 1'
#
loop_
_entity.id
_entity.type
_entity.pdbx_description
1 polymer ?
#
loop_
_entity_poly.entity_id
_entity_poly.type
_entity_poly.pdbx_seq_one_letter_code
_entity_poly.pdbx_strand_id
1 'polypeptide(L)' 'MQYEEQRCPICGKENHCGVVEGQKTCWCMTEKFPEGIIKAISKEPKKCICQNCLHTYKEI' A
#
# COMPACT_ATOMS: atom_id res chain seq x y z
N MET A 1 9.22 -12.77 13.19
CA MET A 1 7.76 -12.62 12.95
C MET A 1 7.60 -11.40 12.04
N GLN A 2 7.20 -11.60 10.79
CA GLN A 2 7.33 -10.59 9.71
C GLN A 2 6.02 -10.47 8.91
N TYR A 3 4.88 -10.51 9.61
CA TYR A 3 3.54 -10.52 8.99
C TYR A 3 2.87 -9.15 8.92
N GLU A 4 3.30 -8.17 9.73
CA GLU A 4 2.68 -6.84 9.74
C GLU A 4 3.00 -6.00 8.50
N GLU A 5 4.14 -6.25 7.85
CA GLU A 5 4.58 -5.51 6.65
C GLU A 5 3.73 -5.85 5.41
N GLN A 6 2.98 -6.95 5.45
CA GLN A 6 2.16 -7.45 4.35
C GLN A 6 0.69 -7.02 4.46
N ARG A 7 0.31 -6.29 5.51
CA ARG A 7 -1.07 -5.82 5.69
C ARG A 7 -1.23 -4.36 5.33
N CYS A 8 -2.27 -4.07 4.54
CA CYS A 8 -2.69 -2.73 4.21
C CYS A 8 -3.23 -2.02 5.47
N PRO A 9 -2.71 -0.84 5.85
CA PRO A 9 -3.17 -0.11 7.03
C PRO A 9 -4.58 0.50 6.85
N ILE A 10 -5.10 0.56 5.62
CA ILE A 10 -6.43 1.12 5.33
C ILE A 10 -7.53 0.07 5.52
N CYS A 11 -7.34 -1.15 5.01
CA CYS A 11 -8.38 -2.20 5.02
C CYS A 11 -8.02 -3.46 5.82
N GLY A 12 -6.79 -3.58 6.33
CA GLY A 12 -6.32 -4.73 7.11
C GLY A 12 -6.08 -6.02 6.30
N LYS A 13 -6.37 -6.03 4.99
CA LYS A 13 -6.09 -7.14 4.06
C LYS A 13 -4.65 -7.12 3.57
N GLU A 14 -4.24 -8.14 2.81
CA GLU A 14 -2.91 -8.15 2.20
C GLU A 14 -2.69 -6.96 1.27
N ASN A 15 -1.47 -6.40 1.31
CA ASN A 15 -1.06 -5.28 0.47
C ASN A 15 -0.44 -5.72 -0.87
N HIS A 16 -0.11 -7.01 -1.01
CA HIS A 16 0.55 -7.59 -2.18
C HIS A 16 1.79 -6.80 -2.60
N CYS A 17 2.64 -6.49 -1.61
CA CYS A 17 3.90 -5.80 -1.86
C CYS A 17 4.89 -6.76 -2.53
N GLY A 18 5.09 -6.60 -3.84
CA GLY A 18 6.01 -7.44 -4.61
C GLY A 18 7.43 -7.47 -4.04
N VAL A 19 7.92 -6.36 -3.46
CA VAL A 19 9.27 -6.32 -2.85
C VAL A 19 9.38 -7.23 -1.62
N VAL A 20 8.36 -7.24 -0.76
CA VAL A 20 8.32 -8.13 0.42
C VAL A 20 8.17 -9.59 0.00
N GLU A 21 7.49 -9.85 -1.11
CA GLU A 21 7.38 -11.17 -1.74
C GLU A 21 8.65 -11.61 -2.50
N GLY A 22 9.71 -10.79 -2.54
CA GLY A 22 10.97 -11.11 -3.22
C GLY A 22 11.02 -10.76 -4.71
N GLN A 23 10.03 -10.03 -5.21
CA GLN A 23 10.02 -9.49 -6.57
C GLN A 23 10.85 -8.20 -6.66
N LYS A 24 11.36 -7.90 -7.86
CA LYS A 24 12.16 -6.68 -8.10
C LYS A 24 11.33 -5.41 -8.18
N THR A 25 10.03 -5.54 -8.44
CA THR A 25 9.11 -4.42 -8.65
C THR A 25 7.80 -4.67 -7.89
N CYS A 26 7.04 -3.61 -7.68
CA CYS A 26 5.69 -3.66 -7.10
C CYS A 26 4.78 -2.75 -7.92
N TRP A 27 3.49 -3.07 -7.99
CA TRP A 27 2.48 -2.27 -8.67
C TRP A 27 2.46 -0.81 -8.18
N CYS A 28 2.84 -0.55 -6.92
CA CYS A 28 2.86 0.80 -6.36
C CYS A 28 3.93 1.70 -7.01
N MET A 29 4.96 1.12 -7.64
CA MET A 29 6.04 1.88 -8.28
C MET A 29 5.62 2.50 -9.62
N THR A 30 4.58 1.98 -10.24
CA THR A 30 4.04 2.47 -11.52
C THR A 30 2.81 3.35 -11.36
N GLU A 31 2.33 3.53 -10.13
CA GLU A 31 1.09 4.23 -9.82
C GLU A 31 1.33 5.63 -9.27
N LYS A 32 0.40 6.55 -9.57
CA LYS A 32 0.38 7.88 -8.95
C LYS A 32 -0.50 7.88 -7.71
N PHE A 33 0.02 8.43 -6.62
CA PHE A 33 -0.65 8.51 -5.32
C PHE A 33 -1.16 9.93 -5.07
N PRO A 34 -2.48 10.13 -4.86
CA PRO A 34 -3.02 11.42 -4.44
C PRO A 34 -2.45 11.85 -3.07
N GLU A 35 -2.21 13.15 -2.84
CA GLU A 35 -1.65 13.61 -1.56
C GLU A 35 -2.46 13.16 -0.33
N GLY A 36 -3.80 13.09 -0.44
CA GLY A 36 -4.66 12.69 0.67
C GLY A 36 -4.39 11.26 1.15
N ILE A 37 -4.08 10.33 0.24
CA ILE A 37 -3.74 8.95 0.64
C ILE A 37 -2.37 8.90 1.34
N ILE A 38 -1.41 9.72 0.88
CA ILE A 38 -0.08 9.84 1.50
C ILE A 38 -0.20 10.41 2.93
N LYS A 39 -1.06 11.41 3.12
CA LYS A 39 -1.36 11.95 4.46
C LYS A 39 -1.99 10.90 5.36
N ALA A 40 -2.89 10.08 4.84
CA ALA A 40 -3.54 9.01 5.61
C ALA A 40 -2.54 7.96 6.11
N ILE A 41 -1.56 7.57 5.27
CA ILE A 41 -0.54 6.58 5.62
C ILE A 41 0.68 7.16 6.36
N SER A 42 0.81 8.49 6.43
CA SER A 42 1.96 9.16 7.06
C SER A 42 2.15 8.79 8.54
N LYS A 43 1.09 8.31 9.21
CA LYS A 43 1.15 7.78 10.59
C LYS A 43 1.87 6.43 10.68
N GLU A 44 1.96 5.69 9.58
CA GLU A 44 2.64 4.39 9.46
C GLU A 44 3.56 4.38 8.23
N PRO A 45 4.64 5.19 8.25
CA PRO A 45 5.45 5.50 7.06
C PRO A 45 6.21 4.31 6.45
N LYS A 46 6.12 3.11 7.06
CA LYS A 46 6.77 1.88 6.60
C LYS A 46 5.79 0.81 6.10
N LYS A 47 4.49 1.11 6.00
CA LYS A 47 3.49 0.14 5.52
C LYS A 47 3.04 0.45 4.10
N CYS A 48 3.07 -0.56 3.24
CA CYS A 48 2.47 -0.46 1.91
C CYS A 48 0.93 -0.58 2.02
N ILE A 49 0.20 0.18 1.20
CA ILE A 49 -1.23 -0.01 0.99
C ILE A 49 -1.48 -1.06 -0.08
N CYS A 50 -2.71 -1.54 -0.25
CA CYS A 50 -3.09 -2.40 -1.38
C CYS A 50 -3.59 -1.57 -2.57
N GLN A 51 -3.50 -2.15 -3.78
CA GLN A 51 -3.95 -1.49 -5.02
C GLN A 51 -5.44 -1.15 -4.98
N ASN A 52 -6.25 -2.01 -4.35
CA ASN A 52 -7.67 -1.79 -4.21
C ASN A 52 -7.99 -0.51 -3.42
N CYS A 53 -7.32 -0.27 -2.30
CA CYS A 53 -7.52 0.95 -1.52
C CYS A 53 -7.10 2.21 -2.30
N LEU A 54 -6.04 2.13 -3.12
CA LEU A 54 -5.66 3.23 -3.99
C LEU A 54 -6.74 3.52 -5.05
N HIS A 55 -7.26 2.48 -5.72
CA HIS A 55 -8.33 2.66 -6.71
C HIS A 55 -9.62 3.18 -6.09
N THR A 56 -10.08 2.59 -4.99
CA THR A 56 -11.28 3.07 -4.27
C THR A 56 -11.14 4.54 -3.86
N TYR A 57 -9.94 4.99 -3.46
CA TYR A 57 -9.71 6.39 -3.15
C TYR A 57 -9.78 7.31 -4.39
N LYS A 58 -9.32 6.85 -5.56
CA LYS A 58 -9.31 7.62 -6.81
C LYS A 58 -10.68 7.75 -7.48
N GLU A 59 -11.61 6.84 -7.19
CA GLU A 59 -12.98 6.84 -7.72
C GLU A 59 -13.93 7.76 -6.95
N ILE A 60 -13.47 8.36 -5.85
CA ILE A 60 -14.18 9.35 -5.03
C ILE A 60 -13.84 10.75 -5.52
#